data_AF-A0A317SWL8-F1
#
_entry.id   AF-A0A317SWL8-F1
#
_cell.length_a   1.000
_cell.length_b   1.000
_cell.length_c   1.000
_cell.angle_alpha   90.00
_cell.angle_beta   90.00
_cell.angle_gamma   90.00
#
_symmetry.space_group_name_H-M   'P 1'
#
loop_
_entity.id
_entity.type
_entity.pdbx_description
1 polymer ?
#
loop_
_entity_poly.entity_id
_entity_poly.type
_entity_poly.pdbx_seq_one_letter_code
_entity_poly.pdbx_strand_id
1 'polypeptide(L)' 'FQMKQDSFNHLLSLIYNSQTFMNNLHNCQTSLAVQLVITLYFLGFNGISTVYSAAQLGISEGTTRLYINRCISVLV' A
#
# COMPACT_ATOMS: atom_id res chain seq x y z
N PHE A 1 3.37 3.70 14.05
CA PHE A 1 2.18 4.17 13.32
C PHE A 1 0.95 3.56 13.97
N GLN A 2 -0.02 4.37 14.41
CA GLN A 2 -1.29 3.90 14.97
C GLN A 2 -2.43 4.59 14.22
N MET A 3 -3.29 3.79 13.60
CA MET A 3 -4.47 4.23 12.87
C MET A 3 -5.68 3.48 13.42
N LYS A 4 -6.82 4.17 13.53
CA LYS A 4 -8.07 3.51 13.92
C LYS A 4 -8.48 2.51 12.84
N GLN A 5 -8.94 1.33 13.26
CA GLN A 5 -9.34 0.25 12.36
C GLN A 5 -10.44 0.69 11.39
N ASP A 6 -11.42 1.48 11.86
CA ASP A 6 -12.50 1.99 11.00
C ASP A 6 -11.98 2.88 9.87
N SER A 7 -11.04 3.78 10.20
CA SER A 7 -10.42 4.64 9.20
C SER A 7 -9.63 3.82 8.19
N PHE A 8 -8.95 2.75 8.63
CA PHE A 8 -8.23 1.84 7.74
C PHE A 8 -9.17 1.10 6.79
N ASN A 9 -10.26 0.55 7.33
CA ASN A 9 -11.28 -0.14 6.54
C ASN A 9 -11.95 0.81 5.54
N HIS A 10 -12.15 2.08 5.91
CA HIS A 10 -12.71 3.07 5.01
C HIS A 10 -11.77 3.43 3.85
N LEU A 11 -10.47 3.59 4.11
CA LEU A 11 -9.49 3.75 3.02
C LEU A 11 -9.43 2.50 2.14
N LEU A 12 -9.47 1.33 2.75
CA LEU A 12 -9.44 0.07 2.02
C LEU A 12 -10.67 -0.07 1.11
N SER A 13 -11.87 0.32 1.56
CA SER A 13 -13.07 0.30 0.73
C SER A 13 -12.99 1.26 -0.45
N LEU A 14 -12.36 2.43 -0.28
CA LEU A 14 -12.15 3.38 -1.37
C LEU A 14 -11.21 2.81 -2.44
N ILE A 15 -10.15 2.12 -2.02
CA ILE A 15 -9.15 1.58 -2.93
C ILE A 15 -9.62 0.27 -3.59
N TYR A 16 -10.43 -0.52 -2.89
CA TYR A 16 -10.90 -1.83 -3.34
C TYR A 16 -11.60 -1.78 -4.70
N ASN A 17 -12.36 -0.72 -4.96
CA ASN A 17 -13.15 -0.59 -6.18
C ASN A 17 -12.40 0.11 -7.34
N SER A 18 -11.12 0.39 -7.19
CA SER A 18 -10.34 1.11 -8.19
C SER A 18 -9.78 0.19 -9.26
N GLN A 19 -9.81 0.68 -10.51
CA GLN A 19 -9.38 -0.06 -11.70
C GLN A 19 -7.88 -0.44 -11.65
N THR A 20 -7.08 0.32 -10.88
CA THR A 20 -5.65 0.09 -10.64
C THR A 20 -5.34 -1.25 -9.97
N PHE A 21 -6.30 -1.79 -9.22
CA PHE A 21 -6.19 -3.07 -8.53
C PHE A 21 -7.09 -4.14 -9.12
N MET A 22 -7.82 -3.84 -10.21
CA MET A 22 -8.49 -4.85 -11.01
C MET A 22 -7.46 -5.71 -11.72
N ASN A 23 -7.23 -6.88 -11.15
CA ASN A 23 -6.32 -7.86 -11.69
C ASN A 23 -7.01 -8.66 -12.81
N ASN A 24 -7.05 -8.07 -14.01
CA ASN A 24 -7.66 -8.67 -15.19
C ASN A 24 -7.03 -10.02 -15.61
N LEU A 25 -5.83 -10.33 -15.09
CA LEU A 25 -5.03 -11.50 -15.48
C LEU A 25 -5.03 -12.64 -14.45
N HIS A 26 -5.89 -12.60 -13.41
CA HIS A 26 -6.00 -13.67 -12.39
C HIS A 26 -4.67 -14.07 -11.71
N ASN A 27 -3.67 -13.19 -11.71
CA ASN A 27 -2.38 -13.46 -11.08
C ASN A 27 -2.48 -13.41 -9.54
N CYS A 28 -1.69 -14.20 -8.82
CA CYS A 28 -1.60 -14.03 -7.37
C CYS A 28 -1.00 -12.66 -7.03
N GLN A 29 -1.85 -11.69 -6.69
CA GLN A 29 -1.43 -10.40 -6.16
C GLN A 29 -1.50 -10.43 -4.62
N THR A 30 -0.51 -9.82 -3.98
CA THR A 30 -0.51 -9.54 -2.55
C THR A 30 -1.78 -8.77 -2.17
N SER A 31 -2.38 -9.08 -1.02
CA SER A 31 -3.65 -8.47 -0.63
C SER A 31 -3.57 -6.94 -0.59
N LEU A 32 -4.65 -6.29 -1.02
CA LEU A 32 -4.83 -4.84 -0.99
C LEU A 32 -4.53 -4.24 0.39
N ALA A 33 -4.96 -4.92 1.45
CA ALA A 33 -4.70 -4.53 2.83
C ALA A 33 -3.20 -4.40 3.12
N VAL A 34 -2.40 -5.36 2.66
CA VAL A 34 -0.95 -5.35 2.87
C VAL A 34 -0.30 -4.21 2.09
N GLN A 35 -0.69 -3.98 0.83
CA GLN A 35 -0.17 -2.88 0.02
C GLN A 35 -0.49 -1.51 0.65
N LEU A 36 -1.70 -1.36 1.21
CA LEU A 36 -2.12 -0.15 1.90
C LEU A 36 -1.37 0.06 3.22
N VAL A 37 -1.18 -0.99 4.02
CA VAL A 37 -0.39 -0.91 5.28
C VAL A 37 1.04 -0.48 5.01
N ILE A 38 1.68 -1.05 3.99
CA ILE A 38 3.06 -0.70 3.61
C ILE A 38 3.14 0.77 3.19
N THR A 39 2.15 1.24 2.41
CA THR A 39 2.08 2.64 1.99
C THR A 39 1.88 3.59 3.17
N LEU A 40 0.95 3.27 4.08
CA LEU A 40 0.68 4.07 5.28
C LEU A 40 1.87 4.06 6.25
N TYR A 41 2.58 2.94 6.35
CA TYR A 41 3.81 2.84 7.11
C TYR A 41 4.86 3.81 6.54
N PHE A 42 5.13 3.74 5.24
CA PHE A 42 6.06 4.66 4.57
C PHE A 42 5.69 6.14 4.77
N LEU A 43 4.41 6.49 4.55
CA LEU A 43 3.91 7.87 4.71
C LEU A 43 3.96 8.33 6.17
N GLY A 44 3.62 7.46 7.12
CA GLY A 44 3.62 7.75 8.56
C GLY A 44 5.01 8.04 9.13
N PHE A 45 6.08 7.68 8.41
CA PHE A 45 7.45 8.06 8.72
C PHE A 45 7.95 9.26 7.88
N ASN A 46 7.05 10.13 7.40
CA ASN A 46 7.36 11.30 6.57
C ASN A 46 8.16 10.97 5.30
N GLY A 47 7.90 9.81 4.67
CA GLY A 47 8.62 9.41 3.46
C GLY A 47 10.06 8.96 3.73
N ILE A 48 10.25 8.20 4.82
CA ILE A 48 11.52 7.52 5.11
C ILE A 48 11.99 6.73 3.89
N SER A 49 13.30 6.56 3.70
CA SER A 49 13.84 5.87 2.53
C SER A 49 13.08 4.57 2.21
N THR A 50 12.70 4.42 0.94
CA THR A 50 12.06 3.21 0.41
C THR A 50 12.90 1.97 0.71
N VAL A 51 14.23 2.10 0.70
CA VAL A 51 15.19 1.05 1.06
C VAL A 51 15.04 0.63 2.52
N TYR A 52 14.87 1.59 3.42
CA TYR A 52 14.73 1.31 4.85
C TYR A 52 13.39 0.65 5.16
N SER A 53 12.31 1.15 4.55
CA SER A 53 10.97 0.54 4.65
C SER A 53 10.97 -0.89 4.11
N ALA A 54 11.59 -1.10 2.95
CA ALA A 54 11.73 -2.41 2.32
C ALA A 54 12.50 -3.40 3.21
N ALA A 55 13.64 -2.98 3.77
CA ALA A 55 14.43 -3.79 4.69
C ALA A 55 13.65 -4.18 5.95
N GLN A 56 12.89 -3.24 6.53
CA GLN A 56 12.13 -3.49 7.75
C GLN A 56 10.90 -4.38 7.54
N LEU A 57 10.30 -4.32 6.34
CA LEU A 57 9.14 -5.12 5.96
C LEU A 57 9.52 -6.45 5.29
N GLY A 58 10.82 -6.69 5.06
CA GLY A 58 11.32 -7.91 4.42
C GLY A 58 10.90 -8.06 2.94
N ILE A 59 10.68 -6.94 2.25
CA ILE A 59 10.26 -6.91 0.84
C ILE A 59 11.27 -6.14 -0.01
N SER A 60 11.17 -6.23 -1.34
CA SER A 60 12.04 -5.47 -2.21
C SER A 60 11.68 -3.98 -2.24
N GLU A 61 12.67 -3.12 -2.46
CA GLU A 61 12.45 -1.68 -2.63
C GLU A 61 11.49 -1.39 -3.78
N GLY A 62 11.66 -2.08 -4.92
CA GLY A 62 10.78 -1.94 -6.08
C GLY A 62 9.34 -2.29 -5.75
N THR A 63 9.11 -3.34 -4.94
CA THR A 63 7.78 -3.72 -4.45
C THR A 63 7.18 -2.63 -3.57
N THR A 64 7.96 -2.08 -2.64
CA THR A 64 7.53 -0.99 -1.76
C THR A 64 7.09 0.23 -2.58
N ARG A 65 7.92 0.65 -3.54
CA ARG A 65 7.62 1.78 -4.43
C ARG A 65 6.40 1.53 -5.31
N LEU A 66 6.22 0.31 -5.78
CA LEU A 66 5.06 -0.09 -6.57
C LEU A 66 3.76 -0.01 -5.75
N TYR A 67 3.76 -0.49 -4.51
CA TYR A 67 2.59 -0.39 -3.64
C TYR A 67 2.25 1.06 -3.31
N ILE A 68 3.25 1.88 -2.99
CA ILE A 68 3.08 3.31 -2.73
C ILE A 68 2.46 4.01 -3.94
N ASN A 69 3.02 3.80 -5.13
CA ASN A 69 2.51 4.43 -6.35
C ASN A 69 1.06 4.01 -6.65
N ARG A 70 0.71 2.73 -6.49
CA ARG A 70 -0.66 2.25 -6.72
C ARG A 70 -1.65 2.85 -5.73
N CYS A 71 -1.31 2.89 -4.44
CA CYS A 71 -2.17 3.46 -3.41
C CYS A 71 -2.32 4.98 -3.56
N ILE A 72 -1.22 5.70 -3.85
CA ILE A 72 -1.27 7.16 -4.07
C ILE A 72 -2.10 7.49 -5.30
N SER A 73 -1.94 6.76 -6.41
CA SER A 73 -2.69 7.00 -7.66
C SER A 73 -4.21 6.84 -7.51
N VAL A 74 -4.68 6.22 -6.43
CA VAL A 74 -6.11 6.03 -6.16
C VAL A 74 -6.64 6.99 -5.11
N LEU A 75 -5.75 7.51 -4.25
CA LEU A 75 -6.10 8.44 -3.18
C LEU A 75 -5.99 9.92 -3.59
N VAL A 76 -5.29 10.22 -4.68
CA VAL A 76 -5.16 11.57 -5.31
C VAL A 76 -6.04 11.63 -6.54
#